data_AF-A0A950TL73-F1
#
_entry.id   AF-A0A950TL73-F1
#
_cell.length_a   1.000
_cell.length_b   1.000
_cell.length_c   1.000
_cell.angle_alpha   90.00
_cell.angle_beta   90.00
_cell.angle_gamma   90.00
#
_symmetry.space_group_name_H-M   'P 1'
#
loop_
_entity.id
_entity.type
_entity.pdbx_description
1 polymer ?
#
loop_
_entity_poly.entity_id
_entity_poly.type
_entity_poly.pdbx_seq_one_letter_code
_entity_poly.pdbx_strand_id
1 'polypeptide(L)'
;MPWSRPWMMQEFVSSTGENIGLGFIVIIFIGFLIGAALLARKNLRLGRGDRRGAVRLSLFVLAVTVLAWIIGADHSPTVDEIARVFYLAISQALCLAALVWLLYVAVEPYVRRRWPEMMVSWSRVLAGQWRNPLVARDILIGLLTGILCSILLRLEDLLRLLIGALPIDLQNSFPINSWVGTRRFIDTVFVAEMNSAIFIGLFFFFVLFLLRVITRRRWAAAILLAVILSVPGLVGSQSYLVVFTSVVIAIVAARFGLLALTVLFFFNDFMLMIDNFAPWFVSYAIVSYVFVLALAGWAFHTSLGGQKLFSVTFLESDE
;
A
#
# COMPACT_ATOMS: atom_id res chain seq x y z
N MET A 1 16.27 -6.80 -49.98
CA MET A 1 15.24 -7.18 -48.98
C MET A 1 15.12 -6.02 -48.00
N PRO A 2 13.92 -5.51 -47.68
CA PRO A 2 13.79 -4.47 -46.66
C PRO A 2 14.12 -5.09 -45.31
N TRP A 3 14.96 -4.42 -44.54
CA TRP A 3 15.34 -4.79 -43.18
C TRP A 3 14.07 -4.98 -42.34
N SER A 4 13.90 -6.16 -41.74
CA SER A 4 12.86 -6.37 -40.74
C SER A 4 13.13 -5.45 -39.55
N ARG A 5 12.06 -4.87 -38.97
CA ARG A 5 12.20 -4.02 -37.78
C ARG A 5 12.91 -4.81 -36.68
N PRO A 6 13.94 -4.25 -36.01
CA PRO A 6 14.61 -4.90 -34.88
C PRO A 6 13.57 -5.36 -33.86
N TRP A 7 13.73 -6.57 -33.30
CA TRP A 7 12.80 -7.10 -32.28
C TRP A 7 12.66 -6.18 -31.06
N MET A 8 13.66 -5.32 -30.81
CA MET A 8 13.64 -4.28 -29.76
C MET A 8 12.75 -3.06 -30.08
N MET A 9 12.29 -2.90 -31.33
CA MET A 9 11.38 -1.83 -31.76
C MET A 9 9.96 -2.33 -32.02
N GLN A 10 9.65 -3.57 -31.62
CA GLN A 10 8.26 -4.04 -31.64
C GLN A 10 7.53 -3.39 -30.47
N GLU A 11 6.43 -2.69 -30.78
CA GLU A 11 5.54 -2.15 -29.76
C GLU A 11 5.06 -3.29 -28.87
N PHE A 12 5.14 -3.11 -27.55
CA PHE A 12 4.60 -4.08 -26.60
C PHE A 12 3.09 -4.20 -26.84
N VAL A 13 2.67 -5.29 -27.47
CA VAL A 13 1.25 -5.59 -27.69
C VAL A 13 0.74 -6.26 -26.43
N SER A 14 0.01 -5.49 -25.60
CA SER A 14 -0.69 -6.01 -24.42
C SER A 14 -1.54 -7.21 -24.79
N SER A 15 -1.50 -8.26 -23.97
CA SER A 15 -2.33 -9.45 -24.21
C SER A 15 -3.82 -9.13 -23.99
N THR A 16 -4.71 -9.91 -24.62
CA THR A 16 -6.16 -9.77 -24.39
C THR A 16 -6.52 -9.95 -22.91
N GLY A 17 -5.81 -10.83 -22.20
CA GLY A 17 -5.99 -11.04 -20.76
C GLY A 17 -5.58 -9.83 -19.93
N GLU A 18 -4.45 -9.19 -20.25
CA GLU A 18 -4.00 -7.95 -19.59
C GLU A 18 -5.03 -6.82 -19.77
N ASN A 19 -5.55 -6.64 -20.98
CA ASN A 19 -6.59 -5.63 -21.25
C ASN A 19 -7.90 -5.90 -20.50
N ILE A 20 -8.32 -7.16 -20.37
CA ILE A 20 -9.49 -7.54 -19.56
C ILE A 20 -9.22 -7.24 -18.08
N GLY A 21 -8.04 -7.59 -17.57
CA GLY A 21 -7.64 -7.33 -16.18
C GLY A 21 -7.61 -5.84 -15.86
N LEU A 22 -7.02 -5.02 -16.74
CA LEU A 22 -7.00 -3.56 -16.62
C LEU A 22 -8.41 -2.97 -16.68
N GLY A 23 -9.24 -3.40 -17.64
CA GLY A 23 -10.63 -2.96 -17.75
C GLY A 23 -11.43 -3.27 -16.47
N PHE A 24 -11.24 -4.45 -15.89
CA PHE A 24 -11.85 -4.85 -14.62
C PHE A 24 -11.46 -3.92 -13.46
N ILE A 25 -10.15 -3.62 -13.32
CA ILE A 25 -9.66 -2.67 -12.30
C ILE A 25 -10.28 -1.28 -12.49
N VAL A 26 -10.29 -0.77 -13.73
CA VAL A 26 -10.81 0.56 -14.05
C VAL A 26 -12.30 0.66 -13.73
N ILE A 27 -13.09 -0.36 -14.08
CA ILE A 27 -14.53 -0.39 -13.78
C ILE A 27 -14.77 -0.39 -12.28
N ILE A 28 -14.03 -1.21 -11.52
CA ILE A 28 -14.13 -1.23 -10.06
C ILE A 28 -13.73 0.12 -9.48
N PHE A 29 -12.65 0.72 -9.97
CA PHE A 29 -12.16 2.01 -9.51
C PHE A 29 -13.16 3.14 -9.74
N ILE A 30 -13.78 3.21 -10.93
CA ILE A 30 -14.80 4.22 -11.24
C ILE A 30 -16.05 4.00 -10.37
N GLY A 31 -16.57 2.77 -10.30
CA GLY A 31 -17.73 2.45 -9.47
C GLY A 31 -17.49 2.77 -7.99
N PHE A 32 -16.26 2.53 -7.54
CA PHE A 32 -15.78 2.91 -6.22
C PHE A 32 -15.79 4.42 -6.00
N LEU A 33 -15.23 5.23 -6.91
CA LEU A 33 -15.18 6.68 -6.76
C LEU A 33 -16.59 7.28 -6.66
N ILE A 34 -17.52 6.77 -7.49
CA ILE A 34 -18.93 7.15 -7.44
C ILE A 34 -19.54 6.77 -6.08
N GLY A 35 -19.35 5.52 -5.64
CA GLY A 35 -19.86 5.03 -4.36
C GLY A 35 -19.33 5.83 -3.16
N ALA A 36 -18.03 6.10 -3.15
CA ALA A 36 -17.38 6.89 -2.12
C ALA A 36 -17.88 8.34 -2.11
N ALA A 37 -18.02 8.98 -3.27
CA ALA A 37 -18.55 10.34 -3.37
C ALA A 37 -20.01 10.45 -2.88
N LEU A 38 -20.87 9.50 -3.25
CA LEU A 38 -22.27 9.45 -2.81
C LEU A 38 -22.37 9.25 -1.28
N LEU A 39 -21.58 8.34 -0.72
CA LEU A 39 -21.54 8.08 0.73
C LEU A 39 -20.93 9.26 1.50
N ALA A 40 -19.84 9.84 1.01
CA ALA A 40 -19.24 11.04 1.60
C ALA A 40 -20.24 12.20 1.62
N ARG A 41 -20.92 12.47 0.50
CA ARG A 41 -21.97 13.52 0.42
C ARG A 41 -23.09 13.26 1.42
N LYS A 42 -23.55 12.01 1.53
CA LYS A 42 -24.58 11.62 2.51
C LYS A 42 -24.09 11.82 3.96
N ASN A 43 -22.87 11.42 4.27
CA ASN A 43 -22.28 11.56 5.60
C ASN A 43 -22.13 13.03 6.00
N LEU A 44 -21.65 13.87 5.07
CA LEU A 44 -21.50 15.30 5.28
C LEU A 44 -22.84 16.01 5.54
N ARG A 45 -23.88 15.68 4.75
CA ARG A 45 -25.24 16.21 4.96
C ARG A 45 -25.85 15.82 6.30
N LEU A 46 -25.56 14.60 6.76
CA LEU A 46 -26.06 14.09 8.04
C LEU A 46 -25.22 14.56 9.24
N GLY A 47 -24.15 15.36 9.02
CA GLY A 47 -23.24 15.77 10.08
C GLY A 47 -22.48 14.60 10.73
N ARG A 48 -22.35 13.46 10.04
CA ARG A 48 -21.74 12.23 10.55
C ARG A 48 -20.29 12.12 10.08
N GLY A 49 -19.38 11.79 10.99
CA GLY A 49 -17.96 11.50 10.68
C GLY A 49 -16.96 12.44 11.33
N ASP A 50 -15.71 11.99 11.44
CA ASP A 50 -14.59 12.75 11.98
C ASP A 50 -13.96 13.59 10.87
N ARG A 51 -14.54 14.78 10.66
CA ARG A 51 -13.99 15.74 9.71
C ARG A 51 -12.57 16.17 10.08
N ARG A 52 -12.23 16.18 11.38
CA ARG A 52 -10.89 16.56 11.85
C ARG A 52 -9.88 15.47 11.48
N GLY A 53 -10.22 14.20 11.68
CA GLY A 53 -9.41 13.06 11.23
C GLY A 53 -9.18 13.08 9.73
N ALA A 54 -10.23 13.30 8.94
CA ALA A 54 -10.14 13.42 7.48
C ALA A 54 -9.18 14.51 7.03
N VAL A 55 -9.32 15.72 7.60
CA VAL A 55 -8.50 16.88 7.26
C VAL A 55 -7.05 16.69 7.70
N ARG A 56 -6.81 16.14 8.90
CA ARG A 56 -5.44 15.84 9.36
C ARG A 56 -4.72 14.87 8.42
N LEU A 57 -5.39 13.80 8.02
CA LEU A 57 -4.82 12.81 7.12
C LEU A 57 -4.54 13.41 5.73
N SER A 58 -5.49 14.14 5.16
CA SER A 58 -5.31 14.76 3.84
C SER A 58 -4.23 15.84 3.85
N LEU A 59 -4.13 16.63 4.91
CA LEU A 59 -3.06 17.62 5.07
C LEU A 59 -1.71 16.97 5.26
N PHE A 60 -1.63 15.85 5.99
CA PHE A 60 -0.40 15.07 6.12
C PHE A 60 0.07 14.57 4.75
N VAL A 61 -0.82 13.92 3.97
CA VAL A 61 -0.51 13.44 2.62
C VAL A 61 -0.08 14.61 1.72
N LEU A 62 -0.82 15.71 1.72
CA LEU A 62 -0.49 16.91 0.94
C LEU A 62 0.90 17.46 1.31
N ALA A 63 1.14 17.67 2.60
CA ALA A 63 2.38 18.26 3.10
C ALA A 63 3.59 17.37 2.79
N VAL A 64 3.48 16.05 3.05
CA VAL A 64 4.57 15.11 2.79
C VAL A 64 4.86 15.02 1.29
N THR A 65 3.83 14.97 0.43
CA THR A 65 4.02 14.93 -1.02
C THR A 65 4.70 16.20 -1.54
N VAL A 66 4.24 17.38 -1.09
CA VAL A 66 4.84 18.66 -1.51
C VAL A 66 6.26 18.80 -0.99
N LEU A 67 6.53 18.42 0.27
CA LEU A 67 7.88 18.45 0.84
C LEU A 67 8.83 17.51 0.11
N ALA A 68 8.37 16.31 -0.24
CA ALA A 68 9.16 15.35 -0.99
C ALA A 68 9.49 15.86 -2.39
N TRP A 69 8.53 16.51 -3.06
CA TRP A 69 8.79 17.19 -4.32
C TRP A 69 9.83 18.32 -4.19
N ILE A 70 9.72 19.19 -3.17
CA ILE A 70 10.69 20.28 -2.92
C ILE A 70 12.10 19.72 -2.71
N ILE A 71 12.23 18.58 -2.02
CA ILE A 71 13.52 17.95 -1.73
C ILE A 71 14.03 17.16 -2.95
N GLY A 72 13.14 16.48 -3.66
CA GLY A 72 13.42 15.47 -4.69
C GLY A 72 13.54 16.01 -6.12
N ALA A 73 12.97 17.18 -6.42
CA ALA A 73 13.01 17.74 -7.77
C ALA A 73 14.44 18.12 -8.17
N ASP A 74 14.90 17.63 -9.32
CA ASP A 74 16.03 18.22 -10.02
C ASP A 74 15.56 19.58 -10.54
N HIS A 75 15.97 20.65 -9.86
CA HIS A 75 15.55 22.01 -10.23
C HIS A 75 16.34 22.40 -11.49
N SER A 76 15.71 22.25 -12.65
CA SER A 76 16.23 22.76 -13.92
C SER A 76 16.40 24.28 -13.85
N PRO A 77 17.41 24.87 -14.52
CA PRO A 77 17.67 26.30 -14.46
C PRO A 77 16.61 27.19 -15.13
N THR A 78 15.59 26.64 -15.80
CA THR A 78 14.58 27.44 -16.51
C THR A 78 13.28 27.61 -15.70
N VAL A 79 12.77 28.85 -15.64
CA VAL A 79 11.56 29.22 -14.87
C VAL A 79 10.31 28.50 -15.40
N ASP A 80 10.21 28.31 -16.72
CA ASP A 80 9.07 27.63 -17.34
C ASP A 80 8.99 26.14 -16.95
N GLU A 81 10.13 25.46 -16.91
CA GLU A 81 10.21 24.06 -16.50
C GLU A 81 9.89 23.89 -15.02
N ILE A 82 10.41 24.79 -14.16
CA ILE A 82 10.06 24.83 -12.74
C ILE A 82 8.55 25.03 -12.55
N ALA A 83 7.93 25.97 -13.28
CA ALA A 83 6.49 26.23 -13.18
C ALA A 83 5.65 25.02 -13.62
N ARG A 84 6.04 24.35 -14.71
CA ARG A 84 5.35 23.15 -15.21
C ARG A 84 5.46 21.98 -14.24
N VAL A 85 6.65 21.71 -13.72
CA VAL A 85 6.90 20.61 -12.77
C VAL A 85 6.21 20.89 -11.43
N PHE A 86 6.19 22.15 -10.98
CA PHE A 86 5.44 22.58 -9.80
C PHE A 86 3.93 22.36 -9.98
N TYR A 87 3.36 22.78 -11.12
CA TYR A 87 1.94 22.61 -11.39
C TYR A 87 1.53 21.13 -11.43
N LEU A 88 2.34 20.27 -12.06
CA LEU A 88 2.11 18.83 -12.06
C LEU A 88 2.17 18.26 -10.63
N ALA A 89 3.20 18.58 -9.86
CA ALA A 89 3.36 18.08 -8.49
C ALA A 89 2.21 18.52 -7.57
N ILE A 90 1.83 19.80 -7.60
CA ILE A 90 0.77 20.29 -6.73
C ILE A 90 -0.60 19.74 -7.14
N SER A 91 -0.86 19.58 -8.44
CA SER A 91 -2.11 18.98 -8.93
C SER A 91 -2.24 17.51 -8.52
N GLN A 92 -1.17 16.73 -8.59
CA GLN A 92 -1.13 15.35 -8.11
C GLN A 92 -1.30 15.26 -6.60
N ALA A 93 -0.59 16.11 -5.83
CA ALA A 93 -0.68 16.14 -4.38
C ALA A 93 -2.08 16.54 -3.90
N LEU A 94 -2.70 17.55 -4.52
CA LEU A 94 -4.08 17.96 -4.23
C LEU A 94 -5.09 16.89 -4.62
N CYS A 95 -4.92 16.25 -5.79
CA CYS A 95 -5.78 15.17 -6.24
C CYS A 95 -5.75 14.00 -5.25
N LEU A 96 -4.56 13.53 -4.88
CA LEU A 96 -4.40 12.45 -3.90
C LEU A 96 -4.97 12.84 -2.54
N ALA A 97 -4.66 14.03 -2.02
CA ALA A 97 -5.19 14.51 -0.75
C ALA A 97 -6.73 14.59 -0.75
N ALA A 98 -7.33 15.07 -1.84
CA ALA A 98 -8.77 15.14 -2.01
C ALA A 98 -9.41 13.73 -2.07
N LEU A 99 -8.78 12.79 -2.77
CA LEU A 99 -9.22 11.41 -2.82
C LEU A 99 -9.15 10.76 -1.43
N VAL A 100 -8.01 10.85 -0.74
CA VAL A 100 -7.84 10.34 0.62
C VAL A 100 -8.87 10.92 1.58
N TRP A 101 -9.11 12.25 1.50
CA TRP A 101 -10.14 12.91 2.29
C TRP A 101 -11.54 12.33 2.02
N LEU A 102 -11.90 12.19 0.73
CA LEU A 102 -13.18 11.68 0.29
C LEU A 102 -13.41 10.24 0.78
N LEU A 103 -12.40 9.38 0.68
CA LEU A 103 -12.46 8.00 1.18
C LEU A 103 -12.61 7.94 2.69
N TYR A 104 -11.82 8.75 3.40
CA TYR A 104 -11.87 8.77 4.85
C TYR A 104 -13.26 9.17 5.36
N VAL A 105 -13.83 10.25 4.81
CA VAL A 105 -15.19 10.71 5.13
C VAL A 105 -16.26 9.69 4.74
N ALA A 106 -16.07 8.95 3.65
CA ALA A 106 -17.00 7.92 3.21
C ALA A 106 -17.01 6.70 4.16
N VAL A 107 -15.82 6.19 4.52
CA VAL A 107 -15.64 4.96 5.31
C VAL A 107 -16.01 5.16 6.78
N GLU A 108 -15.47 6.21 7.37
CA GLU A 108 -15.31 6.28 8.81
C GLU A 108 -16.63 6.19 9.62
N PRO A 109 -17.70 6.92 9.28
CA PRO A 109 -18.92 6.90 10.10
C PRO A 109 -19.56 5.51 10.17
N TYR A 110 -19.41 4.75 9.09
CA TYR A 110 -19.99 3.42 9.00
C TYR A 110 -19.15 2.38 9.70
N VAL A 111 -17.82 2.45 9.54
CA VAL A 111 -16.91 1.53 10.21
C VAL A 111 -16.95 1.75 11.72
N ARG A 112 -16.92 3.00 12.21
CA ARG A 112 -17.06 3.27 13.65
C ARG A 112 -18.34 2.72 14.25
N ARG A 113 -19.45 2.68 13.50
CA ARG A 113 -20.74 2.14 13.98
C ARG A 113 -20.82 0.62 13.99
N ARG A 114 -20.24 -0.04 12.98
CA ARG A 114 -20.45 -1.49 12.76
C ARG A 114 -19.21 -2.35 13.01
N TRP A 115 -18.03 -1.73 13.09
CA TRP A 115 -16.69 -2.33 13.24
C TRP A 115 -15.71 -1.33 13.89
N PRO A 116 -16.00 -0.82 15.10
CA PRO A 116 -15.15 0.17 15.77
C PRO A 116 -13.71 -0.33 15.96
N GLU A 117 -13.53 -1.61 16.28
CA GLU A 117 -12.24 -2.28 16.53
C GLU A 117 -11.23 -2.05 15.40
N MET A 118 -11.68 -2.08 14.13
CA MET A 118 -10.81 -1.97 12.96
C MET A 118 -10.25 -0.55 12.72
N MET A 119 -10.77 0.45 13.44
CA MET A 119 -10.33 1.84 13.38
C MET A 119 -9.60 2.30 14.65
N VAL A 120 -9.47 1.44 15.67
CA VAL A 120 -8.88 1.84 16.96
C VAL A 120 -7.42 2.22 16.81
N SER A 121 -6.60 1.35 16.21
CA SER A 121 -5.17 1.61 16.00
C SER A 121 -4.95 2.81 15.06
N TRP A 122 -5.72 2.90 13.98
CA TRP A 122 -5.69 4.03 13.05
C TRP A 122 -6.00 5.37 13.74
N SER A 123 -7.08 5.44 14.53
CA SER A 123 -7.44 6.66 15.25
C SER A 123 -6.42 7.06 16.32
N ARG A 124 -5.77 6.08 16.97
CA ARG A 124 -4.68 6.32 17.93
C ARG A 124 -3.44 6.92 17.25
N VAL A 125 -3.07 6.41 16.08
CA VAL A 125 -1.98 6.97 15.26
C VAL A 125 -2.27 8.42 14.89
N LEU A 126 -3.47 8.72 14.37
CA LEU A 126 -3.87 10.10 14.04
C LEU A 126 -3.98 11.03 15.26
N ALA A 127 -4.13 10.47 16.47
CA ALA A 127 -4.11 11.20 17.72
C ALA A 127 -2.69 11.38 18.30
N GLY A 128 -1.65 10.87 17.64
CA GLY A 128 -0.26 10.95 18.10
C GLY A 128 0.14 9.88 19.13
N GLN A 129 -0.70 8.87 19.37
CA GLN A 129 -0.44 7.81 20.35
C GLN A 129 0.36 6.64 19.76
N TRP A 130 1.51 6.93 19.15
CA TRP A 130 2.35 5.95 18.43
C TRP A 130 2.93 4.86 19.35
N ARG A 131 3.14 5.16 20.63
CA ARG A 131 3.67 4.22 21.64
C ARG A 131 2.63 3.23 22.18
N ASN A 132 1.42 3.22 21.62
CA ASN A 132 0.37 2.34 22.10
C ASN A 132 0.64 0.87 21.65
N PRO A 133 0.53 -0.14 22.53
CA PRO A 133 0.79 -1.54 22.16
C PRO A 133 -0.08 -2.05 21.01
N LEU A 134 -1.34 -1.59 20.89
CA LEU A 134 -2.20 -2.00 19.75
C LEU A 134 -1.72 -1.44 18.42
N VAL A 135 -1.15 -0.22 18.43
CA VAL A 135 -0.57 0.39 17.22
C VAL A 135 0.68 -0.39 16.81
N ALA A 136 1.56 -0.67 17.77
CA ALA A 136 2.77 -1.43 17.53
C ALA A 136 2.47 -2.86 17.02
N ARG A 137 1.47 -3.54 17.60
CA ARG A 137 1.01 -4.85 17.14
C ARG A 137 0.52 -4.80 15.69
N ASP A 138 -0.34 -3.86 15.35
CA ASP A 138 -0.91 -3.76 14.01
C ASP A 138 0.15 -3.38 12.97
N ILE A 139 1.14 -2.55 13.34
CA ILE A 139 2.34 -2.27 12.52
C ILE A 139 3.16 -3.55 12.31
N LEU A 140 3.42 -4.32 13.37
CA LEU A 140 4.21 -5.56 13.27
C LEU A 140 3.51 -6.60 12.37
N ILE A 141 2.19 -6.76 12.52
CA ILE A 141 1.40 -7.67 11.67
C ILE A 141 1.45 -7.21 10.21
N GLY A 142 1.24 -5.91 9.95
CA GLY A 142 1.34 -5.36 8.60
C GLY A 142 2.72 -5.57 8.00
N LEU A 143 3.78 -5.31 8.77
CA LEU A 143 5.17 -5.49 8.33
C LEU A 143 5.45 -6.96 7.97
N LEU A 144 5.12 -7.91 8.86
CA LEU A 144 5.38 -9.32 8.62
C LEU A 144 4.57 -9.87 7.44
N THR A 145 3.30 -9.46 7.32
CA THR A 145 2.44 -9.91 6.22
C THR A 145 2.79 -9.24 4.89
N GLY A 146 3.24 -7.99 4.90
CA GLY A 146 3.75 -7.29 3.72
C GLY A 146 5.03 -7.95 3.18
N ILE A 147 5.97 -8.27 4.06
CA ILE A 147 7.20 -9.01 3.70
C ILE A 147 6.85 -10.43 3.21
N LEU A 148 5.88 -11.11 3.84
CA LEU A 148 5.42 -12.42 3.35
C LEU A 148 4.86 -12.31 1.93
N CYS A 149 4.02 -11.31 1.65
CA CYS A 149 3.46 -11.10 0.32
C CYS A 149 4.55 -10.79 -0.72
N SER A 150 5.54 -9.94 -0.38
CA SER A 150 6.64 -9.62 -1.29
C SER A 150 7.48 -10.86 -1.61
N ILE A 151 7.78 -11.71 -0.61
CA ILE A 151 8.49 -12.97 -0.81
C ILE A 151 7.71 -13.91 -1.72
N LEU A 152 6.39 -14.02 -1.55
CA LEU A 152 5.54 -14.86 -2.40
C LEU A 152 5.57 -14.39 -3.87
N LEU A 153 5.53 -13.07 -4.12
CA LEU A 153 5.64 -12.53 -5.47
C LEU A 153 7.02 -12.82 -6.08
N ARG A 154 8.10 -12.63 -5.31
CA ARG A 154 9.47 -12.96 -5.72
C ARG A 154 9.66 -14.45 -6.02
N LEU A 155 9.05 -15.31 -5.21
CA LEU A 155 9.07 -16.75 -5.44
C LEU A 155 8.40 -17.11 -6.78
N GLU A 156 7.30 -16.44 -7.12
CA GLU A 156 6.67 -16.66 -8.42
C GLU A 156 7.59 -16.25 -9.59
N ASP A 157 8.22 -15.08 -9.51
CA ASP A 157 9.17 -14.64 -10.53
C ASP A 157 10.34 -15.61 -10.69
N LEU A 158 10.86 -16.15 -9.58
CA LEU A 158 11.89 -17.18 -9.60
C LEU A 158 11.38 -18.46 -10.28
N LEU A 159 10.18 -18.93 -9.94
CA LEU A 159 9.56 -20.10 -10.57
C LEU A 159 9.36 -19.90 -12.07
N ARG A 160 8.98 -18.69 -12.50
CA ARG A 160 8.85 -18.31 -13.92
C ARG A 160 10.17 -18.38 -14.65
N LEU A 161 11.24 -17.82 -14.06
CA LEU A 161 12.58 -17.91 -14.63
C LEU A 161 13.04 -19.36 -14.80
N LEU A 162 12.77 -20.22 -13.81
CA LEU A 162 13.13 -21.64 -13.86
C LEU A 162 12.42 -22.40 -14.99
N ILE A 163 11.21 -21.99 -15.38
CA ILE A 163 10.46 -22.59 -16.50
C ILE A 163 10.64 -21.83 -17.83
N GLY A 164 11.56 -20.87 -17.89
CA GLY A 164 11.85 -20.07 -19.08
C GLY A 164 10.78 -19.03 -19.44
N ALA A 165 9.88 -18.71 -18.51
CA ALA A 165 8.91 -17.63 -18.65
C ALA A 165 9.48 -16.30 -18.16
N LEU A 166 9.04 -15.19 -18.75
CA LEU A 166 9.41 -13.87 -18.23
C LEU A 166 8.79 -13.63 -16.84
N PRO A 167 9.57 -13.09 -15.87
CA PRO A 167 9.04 -12.52 -14.64
C PRO A 167 7.96 -11.48 -14.94
N ILE A 168 7.00 -11.38 -14.04
CA ILE A 168 5.93 -10.37 -14.13
C ILE A 168 6.52 -8.99 -13.90
N ASP A 169 7.46 -8.87 -12.96
CA ASP A 169 8.10 -7.60 -12.61
C ASP A 169 8.97 -7.00 -13.72
N LEU A 170 9.44 -7.77 -14.71
CA LEU A 170 10.19 -7.20 -15.84
C LEU A 170 9.30 -6.38 -16.80
N GLN A 171 7.97 -6.53 -16.73
CA GLN A 171 7.03 -5.71 -17.50
C GLN A 171 6.88 -4.30 -16.88
N ASN A 172 7.10 -4.16 -15.57
CA ASN A 172 7.09 -2.88 -14.86
C ASN A 172 8.53 -2.38 -14.78
N SER A 173 8.87 -1.37 -15.58
CA SER A 173 10.25 -0.86 -15.73
C SER A 173 11.02 -0.84 -14.40
N PHE A 174 12.19 -1.49 -14.36
CA PHE A 174 13.13 -1.38 -13.24
C PHE A 174 13.23 0.10 -12.85
N PRO A 175 12.98 0.47 -11.59
CA PRO A 175 12.91 1.87 -11.19
C PRO A 175 14.33 2.44 -11.03
N ILE A 176 15.20 2.28 -12.03
CA ILE A 176 16.58 2.78 -12.03
C ILE A 176 16.62 4.27 -11.66
N ASN A 177 15.60 5.02 -12.10
CA ASN A 177 15.38 6.43 -11.75
C ASN A 177 15.25 6.69 -10.24
N SER A 178 14.71 5.75 -9.47
CA SER A 178 14.58 5.84 -8.01
C SER A 178 15.93 5.78 -7.29
N TRP A 179 16.93 5.14 -7.91
CA TRP A 179 18.23 4.89 -7.29
C TRP A 179 19.32 5.88 -7.73
N VAL A 180 19.01 6.80 -8.64
CA VAL A 180 19.97 7.79 -9.20
C VAL A 180 20.51 8.75 -8.13
N GLY A 181 19.82 8.95 -7.01
CA GLY A 181 20.31 9.77 -5.91
C GLY A 181 19.48 9.67 -4.64
N THR A 182 20.06 10.05 -3.50
CA THR A 182 19.44 9.90 -2.17
C THR A 182 18.10 10.61 -2.05
N ARG A 183 17.97 11.79 -2.68
CA ARG A 183 16.72 12.57 -2.65
C ARG A 183 15.59 11.88 -3.41
N ARG A 184 15.89 11.38 -4.62
CA ARG A 184 14.94 10.59 -5.41
C ARG A 184 14.57 9.29 -4.71
N PHE A 185 15.54 8.62 -4.10
CA PHE A 185 15.29 7.40 -3.32
C PHE A 185 14.32 7.65 -2.17
N ILE A 186 14.50 8.74 -1.41
CA ILE A 186 13.57 9.11 -0.33
C ILE A 186 12.18 9.43 -0.88
N ASP A 187 12.09 10.21 -1.96
CA ASP A 187 10.81 10.58 -2.58
C ASP A 187 10.05 9.36 -3.10
N THR A 188 10.69 8.50 -3.91
CA THR A 188 10.00 7.37 -4.52
C THR A 188 9.77 6.23 -3.53
N VAL A 189 10.81 5.77 -2.84
CA VAL A 189 10.74 4.56 -2.02
C VAL A 189 10.04 4.78 -0.69
N PHE A 190 10.15 5.97 -0.08
CA PHE A 190 9.47 6.25 1.20
C PHE A 190 8.19 7.04 1.00
N VAL A 191 8.23 8.16 0.28
CA VAL A 191 7.07 9.08 0.23
C VAL A 191 6.00 8.60 -0.73
N ALA A 192 6.35 8.28 -1.97
CA ALA A 192 5.40 7.81 -2.96
C ALA A 192 4.77 6.47 -2.53
N GLU A 193 5.58 5.51 -2.06
CA GLU A 193 5.05 4.23 -1.55
C GLU A 193 4.17 4.40 -0.31
N MET A 194 4.51 5.28 0.64
CA MET A 194 3.65 5.56 1.79
C MET A 194 2.29 6.14 1.35
N ASN A 195 2.32 7.09 0.43
CA ASN A 195 1.13 7.72 -0.13
C ASN A 195 0.25 6.71 -0.87
N SER A 196 0.86 5.87 -1.71
CA SER A 196 0.20 4.76 -2.41
C SER A 196 -0.43 3.79 -1.41
N ALA A 197 0.30 3.37 -0.38
CA ALA A 197 -0.18 2.45 0.63
C ALA A 197 -1.36 3.00 1.46
N ILE A 198 -1.33 4.29 1.81
CA ILE A 198 -2.45 4.97 2.48
C ILE A 198 -3.70 4.94 1.58
N PHE A 199 -3.54 5.31 0.32
CA PHE A 199 -4.65 5.35 -0.63
C PHE A 199 -5.22 3.95 -0.90
N ILE A 200 -4.36 2.98 -1.25
CA ILE A 200 -4.72 1.59 -1.55
C ILE A 200 -5.33 0.91 -0.31
N GLY A 201 -4.76 1.13 0.87
CA GLY A 201 -5.30 0.64 2.13
C GLY A 201 -6.72 1.16 2.40
N LEU A 202 -6.95 2.47 2.26
CA LEU A 202 -8.29 3.06 2.38
C LEU A 202 -9.25 2.53 1.31
N PHE A 203 -8.78 2.40 0.07
CA PHE A 203 -9.54 1.88 -1.06
C PHE A 203 -10.05 0.47 -0.78
N PHE A 204 -9.17 -0.48 -0.49
CA PHE A 204 -9.57 -1.87 -0.27
C PHE A 204 -10.32 -2.07 1.04
N PHE A 205 -10.04 -1.26 2.06
CA PHE A 205 -10.83 -1.28 3.29
C PHE A 205 -12.26 -0.78 3.06
N PHE A 206 -12.47 0.24 2.22
CA PHE A 206 -13.80 0.67 1.80
C PHE A 206 -14.50 -0.40 0.94
N VAL A 207 -13.79 -1.05 0.00
CA VAL A 207 -14.35 -2.15 -0.79
C VAL A 207 -14.80 -3.29 0.12
N LEU A 208 -13.96 -3.70 1.07
CA LEU A 208 -14.32 -4.70 2.08
C LEU A 208 -15.58 -4.30 2.85
N PHE A 209 -15.65 -3.03 3.26
CA PHE A 209 -16.80 -2.49 3.94
C PHE A 209 -18.07 -2.61 3.09
N LEU A 210 -18.04 -2.20 1.81
CA LEU A 210 -19.18 -2.34 0.90
C LEU A 210 -19.60 -3.80 0.72
N LEU A 211 -18.64 -4.69 0.48
CA LEU A 211 -18.89 -6.12 0.37
C LEU A 211 -19.53 -6.67 1.63
N ARG A 212 -19.12 -6.21 2.82
CA ARG A 212 -19.71 -6.60 4.09
C ARG A 212 -21.12 -6.04 4.28
N VAL A 213 -21.41 -4.84 3.77
CA VAL A 213 -22.79 -4.30 3.76
C VAL A 213 -23.70 -5.17 2.90
N ILE A 214 -23.22 -5.62 1.74
CA ILE A 214 -23.98 -6.44 0.78
C ILE A 214 -24.15 -7.87 1.30
N THR A 215 -23.05 -8.55 1.63
CA THR A 215 -23.05 -9.96 2.07
C THR A 215 -23.56 -10.17 3.48
N ARG A 216 -23.58 -9.11 4.31
CA ARG A 216 -23.92 -9.13 5.75
C ARG A 216 -23.01 -10.00 6.63
N ARG A 217 -22.13 -10.83 6.05
CA ARG A 217 -21.24 -11.77 6.76
C ARG A 217 -19.77 -11.37 6.57
N ARG A 218 -19.03 -11.28 7.69
CA ARG A 218 -17.63 -10.81 7.69
C ARG A 218 -16.73 -11.69 6.82
N TRP A 219 -16.86 -13.02 6.95
CA TRP A 219 -16.05 -13.98 6.22
C TRP A 219 -16.37 -14.00 4.72
N ALA A 220 -17.63 -13.86 4.34
CA ALA A 220 -18.04 -13.83 2.93
C ALA A 220 -17.48 -12.58 2.22
N ALA A 221 -17.49 -11.43 2.90
CA ALA A 221 -16.88 -10.21 2.38
C ALA A 221 -15.37 -10.35 2.17
N ALA A 222 -14.66 -11.02 3.10
CA ALA A 222 -13.23 -11.27 2.96
C ALA A 222 -12.92 -12.21 1.79
N ILE A 223 -13.71 -13.29 1.61
CA ILE A 223 -13.56 -14.20 0.46
C ILE A 223 -13.79 -13.44 -0.85
N LEU A 224 -14.85 -12.63 -0.94
CA LEU A 224 -15.12 -11.85 -2.14
C LEU A 224 -14.01 -10.83 -2.43
N LEU A 225 -13.45 -10.20 -1.38
CA LEU A 225 -12.31 -9.31 -1.56
C LEU A 225 -11.08 -10.06 -2.11
N ALA A 226 -10.77 -11.23 -1.56
CA ALA A 226 -9.67 -12.06 -2.05
C ALA A 226 -9.87 -12.47 -3.52
N VAL A 227 -11.11 -12.80 -3.91
CA VAL A 227 -11.45 -13.09 -5.31
C VAL A 227 -11.26 -11.86 -6.20
N ILE A 228 -11.73 -10.68 -5.77
CA ILE A 228 -11.56 -9.44 -6.55
C ILE A 228 -10.09 -9.11 -6.75
N LEU A 229 -9.27 -9.27 -5.70
CA LEU A 229 -7.83 -9.00 -5.75
C LEU A 229 -7.06 -9.99 -6.63
N SER A 230 -7.52 -11.24 -6.75
CA SER A 230 -6.82 -12.26 -7.54
C SER A 230 -7.11 -12.19 -9.04
N VAL A 231 -8.26 -11.63 -9.44
CA VAL A 231 -8.69 -11.58 -10.85
C VAL A 231 -7.65 -10.93 -11.78
N PRO A 232 -7.09 -9.74 -11.50
CA PRO A 232 -6.12 -9.13 -12.40
C PRO A 232 -4.86 -9.97 -12.56
N GLY A 233 -4.39 -10.58 -11.46
CA GLY A 233 -3.21 -11.44 -11.49
C GLY A 233 -3.46 -12.71 -12.30
N LEU A 234 -4.59 -13.38 -12.08
CA LEU A 234 -4.95 -14.63 -12.78
C LEU A 234 -5.26 -14.43 -14.27
N VAL A 235 -6.01 -13.37 -14.61
CA VAL A 235 -6.47 -13.12 -15.99
C VAL A 235 -5.42 -12.37 -16.81
N GLY A 236 -4.74 -11.39 -16.19
CA GLY A 236 -3.75 -10.55 -16.85
C GLY A 236 -2.39 -11.22 -16.91
N SER A 237 -1.78 -11.46 -15.76
CA SER A 237 -0.40 -11.95 -15.64
C SER A 237 -0.25 -13.47 -15.55
N GLN A 238 -1.38 -14.21 -15.48
CA GLN A 238 -1.43 -15.64 -15.16
C GLN A 238 -0.69 -15.98 -13.85
N SER A 239 -0.74 -15.07 -12.88
CA SER A 239 -0.09 -15.22 -11.59
C SER A 239 -0.89 -16.10 -10.66
N TYR A 240 -0.31 -17.20 -10.21
CA TYR A 240 -1.00 -18.14 -9.33
C TYR A 240 -0.77 -17.81 -7.86
N LEU A 241 0.41 -17.27 -7.50
CA LEU A 241 0.69 -16.91 -6.10
C LEU A 241 -0.06 -15.66 -5.65
N VAL A 242 -0.61 -14.87 -6.60
CA VAL A 242 -1.53 -13.75 -6.31
C VAL A 242 -2.75 -14.17 -5.50
N VAL A 243 -3.21 -15.42 -5.61
CA VAL A 243 -4.37 -15.90 -4.85
C VAL A 243 -4.02 -15.95 -3.36
N PHE A 244 -2.82 -16.42 -3.03
CA PHE A 244 -2.36 -16.49 -1.65
C PHE A 244 -2.18 -15.10 -1.05
N THR A 245 -1.54 -14.17 -1.78
CA THR A 245 -1.37 -12.79 -1.31
C THR A 245 -2.72 -12.09 -1.15
N SER A 246 -3.65 -12.30 -2.08
CA SER A 246 -5.03 -11.78 -2.01
C SER A 246 -5.78 -12.27 -0.77
N VAL A 247 -5.61 -13.55 -0.42
CA VAL A 247 -6.20 -14.14 0.80
C VAL A 247 -5.58 -13.52 2.05
N VAL A 248 -4.25 -13.35 2.10
CA VAL A 248 -3.55 -12.71 3.22
C VAL A 248 -4.04 -11.27 3.41
N ILE A 249 -4.08 -10.47 2.33
CA ILE A 249 -4.57 -9.08 2.33
C ILE A 249 -6.02 -9.02 2.86
N ALA A 250 -6.89 -9.90 2.37
CA ALA A 250 -8.28 -9.92 2.80
C ALA A 250 -8.45 -10.32 4.28
N ILE A 251 -7.65 -11.27 4.78
CA ILE A 251 -7.63 -11.64 6.20
C ILE A 251 -7.17 -10.45 7.05
N VAL A 252 -6.11 -9.77 6.64
CA VAL A 252 -5.57 -8.62 7.38
C VAL A 252 -6.57 -7.49 7.45
N ALA A 253 -7.18 -7.15 6.31
CA ALA A 253 -8.23 -6.14 6.23
C ALA A 253 -9.44 -6.48 7.13
N ALA A 254 -9.84 -7.76 7.19
CA ALA A 254 -11.02 -8.20 7.94
C ALA A 254 -10.79 -8.45 9.44
N ARG A 255 -9.54 -8.69 9.88
CA ARG A 255 -9.22 -9.06 11.27
C ARG A 255 -8.40 -8.04 12.04
N PHE A 256 -7.48 -7.31 11.39
CA PHE A 256 -6.53 -6.44 12.08
C PHE A 256 -6.78 -4.95 11.80
N GLY A 257 -7.47 -4.61 10.72
CA GLY A 257 -7.99 -3.27 10.48
C GLY A 257 -7.15 -2.42 9.52
N LEU A 258 -7.50 -1.13 9.42
CA LEU A 258 -6.97 -0.24 8.39
C LEU A 258 -5.47 0.00 8.52
N LEU A 259 -4.96 0.18 9.74
CA LEU A 259 -3.53 0.44 9.96
C LEU A 259 -2.66 -0.74 9.50
N ALA A 260 -3.01 -1.97 9.93
CA ALA A 260 -2.28 -3.16 9.53
C ALA A 260 -2.31 -3.37 8.01
N LEU A 261 -3.45 -3.08 7.37
CA LEU A 261 -3.59 -3.17 5.92
C LEU A 261 -2.72 -2.13 5.19
N THR A 262 -2.72 -0.88 5.64
CA THR A 262 -1.86 0.17 5.06
C THR A 262 -0.38 -0.18 5.23
N VAL A 263 0.02 -0.67 6.40
CA VAL A 263 1.41 -1.09 6.65
C VAL A 263 1.79 -2.31 5.80
N LEU A 264 0.86 -3.24 5.58
CA LEU A 264 1.05 -4.37 4.66
C LEU A 264 1.36 -3.89 3.25
N PHE A 265 0.52 -3.01 2.67
CA PHE A 265 0.76 -2.50 1.32
C PHE A 265 2.09 -1.75 1.23
N PHE A 266 2.39 -0.91 2.22
CA PHE A 266 3.67 -0.20 2.26
C PHE A 266 4.85 -1.16 2.23
N PHE A 267 4.90 -2.17 3.10
CA PHE A 267 6.04 -3.09 3.13
C PHE A 267 6.07 -4.07 1.97
N ASN A 268 4.92 -4.43 1.39
CA ASN A 268 4.88 -5.22 0.17
C ASN A 268 5.63 -4.52 -0.96
N ASP A 269 5.30 -3.25 -1.22
CA ASP A 269 5.87 -2.49 -2.34
C ASP A 269 7.28 -1.97 -2.00
N PHE A 270 7.51 -1.56 -0.74
CA PHE A 270 8.82 -1.15 -0.26
C PHE A 270 9.87 -2.25 -0.41
N MET A 271 9.54 -3.51 -0.07
CA MET A 271 10.46 -4.64 -0.28
C MET A 271 10.81 -4.82 -1.76
N LEU A 272 9.81 -4.71 -2.66
CA LEU A 272 10.04 -4.82 -4.10
C LEU A 272 10.97 -3.71 -4.61
N MET A 273 10.88 -2.52 -4.01
CA MET A 273 11.66 -1.35 -4.40
C MET A 273 13.10 -1.34 -3.90
N ILE A 274 13.45 -2.09 -2.84
CA ILE A 274 14.80 -2.06 -2.22
C ILE A 274 15.70 -3.24 -2.60
N ASP A 275 15.19 -4.22 -3.35
CA ASP A 275 15.91 -5.42 -3.78
C ASP A 275 16.88 -5.14 -4.95
N ASN A 276 17.82 -4.20 -4.78
CA ASN A 276 18.87 -3.92 -5.75
C ASN A 276 20.25 -3.97 -5.08
N PHE A 277 20.95 -5.08 -5.26
CA PHE A 277 22.28 -5.33 -4.69
C PHE A 277 23.42 -4.97 -5.64
N ALA A 278 23.16 -4.19 -6.69
CA ALA A 278 24.23 -3.68 -7.54
C ALA A 278 25.19 -2.79 -6.69
N PRO A 279 26.52 -2.87 -6.89
CA PRO A 279 27.50 -2.26 -5.98
C PRO A 279 27.28 -0.77 -5.68
N TRP A 280 26.76 -0.02 -6.66
CA TRP A 280 26.45 1.41 -6.58
C TRP A 280 25.23 1.75 -5.69
N PHE A 281 24.40 0.75 -5.38
CA PHE A 281 23.11 0.91 -4.69
C PHE A 281 23.03 0.14 -3.37
N VAL A 282 24.02 -0.70 -3.06
CA VAL A 282 24.06 -1.52 -1.84
C VAL A 282 23.87 -0.69 -0.56
N SER A 283 24.39 0.54 -0.50
CA SER A 283 24.23 1.42 0.66
C SER A 283 22.76 1.76 0.95
N TYR A 284 21.96 2.04 -0.07
CA TYR A 284 20.53 2.30 0.06
C TYR A 284 19.78 1.05 0.50
N ALA A 285 20.12 -0.12 -0.06
CA ALA A 285 19.54 -1.40 0.36
C ALA A 285 19.83 -1.69 1.84
N ILE A 286 21.08 -1.55 2.28
CA ILE A 286 21.48 -1.76 3.68
C ILE A 286 20.71 -0.82 4.62
N VAL A 287 20.64 0.47 4.30
CA VAL A 287 19.90 1.45 5.12
C VAL A 287 18.41 1.09 5.21
N SER A 288 17.81 0.65 4.11
CA SER A 288 16.41 0.20 4.09
C SER A 288 16.17 -1.06 4.93
N TYR A 289 17.05 -2.06 4.86
CA TYR A 289 16.93 -3.24 5.72
C TYR A 289 17.15 -2.92 7.20
N VAL A 290 18.10 -2.03 7.52
CA VAL A 290 18.29 -1.53 8.89
C VAL A 290 17.04 -0.81 9.38
N PHE A 291 16.40 0.01 8.54
CA PHE A 291 15.13 0.66 8.85
C PHE A 291 14.02 -0.36 9.16
N VAL A 292 13.88 -1.41 8.35
CA VAL A 292 12.90 -2.48 8.54
C VAL A 292 13.15 -3.22 9.86
N LEU A 293 14.40 -3.61 10.13
CA LEU A 293 14.79 -4.31 11.36
C LEU A 293 14.59 -3.43 12.60
N ALA A 294 14.94 -2.14 12.51
CA ALA A 294 14.73 -1.19 13.60
C ALA A 294 13.24 -1.00 13.90
N LEU A 295 12.40 -0.87 12.86
CA LEU A 295 10.95 -0.77 13.02
C LEU A 295 10.35 -2.06 13.58
N ALA A 296 10.78 -3.22 13.09
CA ALA A 296 10.34 -4.51 13.60
C ALA A 296 10.73 -4.71 15.08
N GLY A 297 11.97 -4.38 15.45
CA GLY A 297 12.44 -4.42 16.83
C GLY A 297 11.69 -3.47 17.74
N TRP A 298 11.46 -2.23 17.29
CA TRP A 298 10.67 -1.24 18.03
C TRP A 298 9.21 -1.66 18.19
N ALA A 299 8.57 -2.15 17.12
CA ALA A 299 7.18 -2.57 17.14
C ALA A 299 7.00 -3.80 18.02
N PHE A 300 7.90 -4.78 17.92
CA PHE A 300 7.94 -5.94 18.81
C PHE A 300 8.08 -5.50 20.28
N HIS A 301 9.10 -4.70 20.59
CA HIS A 301 9.33 -4.21 21.95
C HIS A 301 8.12 -3.44 22.52
N THR A 302 7.53 -2.54 21.73
CA THR A 302 6.40 -1.69 22.17
C THR A 302 5.11 -2.51 22.28
N SER A 303 4.91 -3.54 21.44
CA SER A 303 3.74 -4.42 21.48
C SER A 303 3.67 -5.30 22.74
N LEU A 304 4.81 -5.58 23.37
CA LEU A 304 4.89 -6.32 24.64
C LEU A 304 4.29 -5.52 25.82
N GLY A 305 4.13 -4.20 25.68
CA GLY A 305 3.38 -3.38 26.65
C GLY A 305 3.90 -3.47 28.10
N GLY A 306 5.19 -3.73 28.30
CA GLY A 306 5.81 -3.89 29.62
C GLY A 306 5.78 -5.32 30.19
N GLN A 307 5.27 -6.32 29.45
CA GLN A 307 5.42 -7.72 29.82
C GLN A 307 6.87 -8.19 29.58
N LYS A 308 7.47 -8.85 30.58
CA LYS A 308 8.82 -9.44 30.43
C LYS A 308 8.76 -10.61 29.44
N LEU A 309 9.71 -10.63 28.49
CA LEU A 309 9.80 -11.64 27.42
C LEU A 309 9.92 -13.08 27.96
N PHE A 310 10.49 -13.21 29.16
CA PHE A 310 10.62 -14.43 29.92
C PHE A 310 9.90 -14.22 31.25
N SER A 311 8.66 -14.70 31.36
CA SER A 311 8.05 -14.87 32.67
C SER A 311 8.77 -16.04 33.36
N VAL A 312 9.36 -15.78 34.53
CA VAL A 312 10.09 -16.74 35.37
C VAL A 312 9.26 -18.00 35.72
N THR A 313 7.97 -18.00 35.43
CA THR A 313 7.05 -19.13 35.57
C THR A 313 7.41 -20.41 34.80
N PHE A 314 8.37 -20.37 33.86
CA PHE A 314 8.87 -21.58 33.19
C PHE A 314 10.01 -22.29 33.94
N LEU A 315 10.50 -21.74 35.06
CA LEU A 315 11.61 -22.31 35.85
C LEU A 315 11.19 -22.84 37.23
N GLU A 316 9.91 -22.76 37.60
CA GLU A 316 9.38 -23.22 38.91
C GLU A 316 8.48 -24.46 38.80
N SER A 317 8.47 -25.17 37.66
CA SER A 317 7.74 -26.43 37.51
C SER A 317 8.67 -27.63 37.51
N ASP A 318 9.48 -27.79 38.56
CA ASP A 318 10.10 -29.06 38.99
C ASP A 318 10.77 -28.86 40.38
N GLU A 319 9.95 -28.76 41.43
CA GLU A 319 10.28 -29.25 42.78
C GLU A 319 9.09 -30.04 43.34
#